data_AF-A0A8T8SBY3-F1
#
_entry.id   AF-A0A8T8SBY3-F1
#
_cell.length_a   1.000
_cell.length_b   1.000
_cell.length_c   1.000
_cell.angle_alpha   90.00
_cell.angle_beta   90.00
_cell.angle_gamma   90.00
#
_symmetry.space_group_name_H-M   'P 1'
#
loop_
_entity.id
_entity.type
_entity.pdbx_description
1 polymer ?
#
loop_
_entity_poly.entity_id
_entity_poly.type
_entity_poly.pdbx_seq_one_letter_code
_entity_poly.pdbx_strand_id
1 'polypeptide(L)'
;MPSSNPAGATSGGGQLVVRPDGLGPTSELGPGSMPPELLACLRLVDDDSGGELTDEERDRLSIAVDADVPEAGEELVYHSMTLGAKLAYSNLAKGTAGLWKGPQQKYIAFWRSLFRLRAENEVDKEAASKLEVLATEQKLITWLNCSVLFRNPTLGYESIRTCVKAINNLWEQQHLAGRNDHQQPGSGKLCSQFIRAVKLNQAELARLTNIDKFRNTLRDGYDETGFADVSRWFLAHSSVSEFLAVRDRFSFLWQHAIMGRSEDLRERELSDFYCAELPHSKPHVAVAIVSTQLKSKSNRDARPERGVAARHRDVEVCSVGAFAMYLFFRFHVLSEPVPDFSSRDSWYRIKLLIDHETHDSKFKGSKKGPVGPTFSISWDQQATLLRQAFAACSISSSHLTHAMRSGGAQFASAAGCTEDAIRKHGRWCGDRLMERYLTTVTLQPIRALSGFG
;
A
#
# COMPACT_ATOMS: atom_id res chain seq x y z
N MET A 1 -15.33 -2.14 -38.25
CA MET A 1 -13.97 -2.09 -38.84
C MET A 1 -13.01 -2.58 -37.77
N PRO A 2 -12.27 -3.69 -37.97
CA PRO A 2 -11.50 -4.29 -36.89
C PRO A 2 -10.16 -3.57 -36.75
N SER A 3 -9.96 -2.83 -35.66
CA SER A 3 -8.65 -2.31 -35.28
C SER A 3 -7.88 -3.39 -34.52
N SER A 4 -6.85 -3.88 -35.17
CA SER A 4 -5.84 -4.83 -34.70
C SER A 4 -5.17 -4.42 -33.38
N ASN A 5 -5.09 -5.38 -32.46
CA ASN A 5 -4.05 -5.45 -31.41
C ASN A 5 -2.66 -5.50 -32.07
N PRO A 6 -1.67 -4.69 -31.63
CA PRO A 6 -0.28 -5.03 -31.83
C PRO A 6 0.24 -5.72 -30.56
N ALA A 7 0.16 -7.05 -30.54
CA ALA A 7 1.12 -7.85 -29.79
C ALA A 7 2.44 -7.80 -30.56
N GLY A 8 3.30 -6.83 -30.23
CA GLY A 8 4.63 -6.67 -30.81
C GLY A 8 5.68 -7.17 -29.83
N ALA A 9 6.27 -8.33 -30.13
CA ALA A 9 7.53 -8.76 -29.54
C ALA A 9 8.61 -7.74 -29.89
N THR A 10 9.25 -7.13 -28.88
CA THR A 10 10.40 -6.24 -29.10
C THR A 10 11.70 -7.03 -28.95
N SER A 11 12.21 -7.53 -30.06
CA SER A 11 13.65 -7.74 -30.26
C SER A 11 14.20 -6.55 -31.07
N GLY A 12 15.24 -5.89 -30.54
CA GLY A 12 16.05 -4.93 -31.30
C GLY A 12 16.17 -3.52 -30.69
N GLY A 13 17.36 -3.20 -30.15
CA GLY A 13 17.90 -1.83 -30.11
C GLY A 13 17.21 -0.81 -29.20
N GLY A 14 17.03 -1.10 -27.91
CA GLY A 14 16.60 -0.07 -26.95
C GLY A 14 17.67 1.00 -26.76
N GLN A 15 17.34 2.26 -27.08
CA GLN A 15 18.18 3.42 -26.79
C GLN A 15 18.57 3.39 -25.29
N LEU A 16 19.87 3.42 -25.01
CA LEU A 16 20.40 3.45 -23.63
C LEU A 16 19.85 4.69 -22.92
N VAL A 17 18.95 4.49 -21.98
CA VAL A 17 18.40 5.58 -21.17
C VAL A 17 19.49 6.04 -20.20
N VAL A 18 20.04 7.22 -20.47
CA VAL A 18 21.00 7.89 -19.60
C VAL A 18 20.23 8.52 -18.44
N ARG A 19 20.54 8.11 -17.21
CA ARG A 19 19.94 8.74 -16.03
C ARG A 19 20.63 10.07 -15.74
N PRO A 20 19.86 11.11 -15.34
CA PRO A 20 20.42 12.43 -15.02
C PRO A 20 21.26 12.43 -13.74
N ASP A 21 21.06 11.44 -12.86
CA ASP A 21 21.90 11.22 -11.68
C ASP A 21 23.19 10.43 -11.96
N GLY A 22 23.42 10.02 -13.21
CA GLY A 22 24.59 9.23 -13.61
C GLY A 22 24.58 7.77 -13.13
N LEU A 23 23.48 7.30 -12.53
CA LEU A 23 23.35 5.93 -12.01
C LEU A 23 22.87 4.93 -13.08
N GLY A 24 23.02 3.64 -12.78
CA GLY A 24 22.56 2.55 -13.63
C GLY A 24 23.50 2.29 -14.82
N PRO A 25 22.97 1.95 -16.00
CA PRO A 25 23.73 1.40 -17.12
C PRO A 25 24.64 2.42 -17.82
N THR A 26 24.63 3.69 -17.41
CA THR A 26 25.50 4.74 -17.96
C THR A 26 26.52 5.26 -16.95
N SER A 27 26.56 4.67 -15.75
CA SER A 27 27.69 4.84 -14.82
C SER A 27 28.95 4.21 -15.44
N GLU A 28 30.16 4.47 -14.90
CA GLU A 28 31.45 3.97 -15.44
C GLU A 28 31.52 2.43 -15.66
N LEU A 29 30.50 1.69 -15.18
CA LEU A 29 30.23 0.27 -15.38
C LEU A 29 29.02 0.00 -16.32
N GLY A 30 28.88 0.73 -17.43
CA GLY A 30 27.82 0.51 -18.42
C GLY A 30 27.92 -0.82 -19.17
N PRO A 31 26.92 -1.19 -20.01
CA PRO A 31 26.91 -2.48 -20.72
C PRO A 31 28.14 -2.72 -21.61
N GLY A 32 28.84 -1.66 -22.02
CA GLY A 32 30.10 -1.75 -22.77
C GLY A 32 31.36 -1.86 -21.90
N SER A 33 31.28 -1.62 -20.58
CA SER A 33 32.40 -1.74 -19.64
C SER A 33 32.24 -2.87 -18.60
N MET A 34 31.09 -3.54 -18.55
CA MET A 34 30.94 -4.77 -17.76
C MET A 34 31.46 -6.01 -18.49
N PRO A 35 32.21 -6.90 -17.81
CA PRO A 35 32.64 -8.17 -18.38
C PRO A 35 31.46 -9.01 -18.90
N PRO A 36 31.60 -9.73 -20.03
CA PRO A 36 30.54 -10.58 -20.59
C PRO A 36 29.99 -11.60 -19.59
N GLU A 37 30.85 -12.12 -18.72
CA GLU A 37 30.52 -13.06 -17.64
C GLU A 37 29.58 -12.43 -16.60
N LEU A 38 29.83 -11.17 -16.22
CA LEU A 38 28.99 -10.42 -15.30
C LEU A 38 27.62 -10.11 -15.92
N LEU A 39 27.59 -9.75 -17.21
CA LEU A 39 26.35 -9.57 -17.97
C LEU A 39 25.54 -10.88 -18.08
N ALA A 40 26.20 -12.02 -18.28
CA ALA A 40 25.55 -13.32 -18.28
C ALA A 40 24.93 -13.66 -16.91
N CYS A 41 25.63 -13.34 -15.81
CA CYS A 41 25.07 -13.52 -14.46
C CYS A 41 23.88 -12.61 -14.19
N LEU A 42 23.90 -11.35 -14.64
CA LEU A 42 22.76 -10.44 -14.53
C LEU A 42 21.53 -11.00 -15.27
N ARG A 43 21.73 -11.66 -16.42
CA ARG A 43 20.68 -12.35 -17.18
C ARG A 43 20.18 -13.62 -16.48
N LEU A 44 21.05 -14.41 -15.87
CA LEU A 44 20.63 -15.61 -15.11
C LEU A 44 19.75 -15.26 -13.90
N VAL A 45 19.98 -14.10 -13.27
CA VAL A 45 19.09 -13.60 -12.20
C VAL A 45 17.72 -13.16 -12.75
N ASP A 46 17.52 -13.06 -14.08
CA ASP A 46 16.22 -12.78 -14.71
C ASP A 46 15.32 -14.04 -14.83
N ASP A 47 15.90 -15.25 -14.83
CA ASP A 47 15.17 -16.51 -15.00
C ASP A 47 14.72 -17.17 -13.66
N ASP A 48 14.68 -16.41 -12.55
CA ASP A 48 14.38 -16.87 -11.19
C ASP A 48 15.28 -18.04 -10.67
N SER A 49 16.37 -18.37 -11.38
CA SER A 49 17.29 -19.48 -11.08
C SER A 49 18.35 -19.15 -10.01
N GLY A 50 18.15 -18.07 -9.25
CA GLY A 50 19.07 -17.55 -8.23
C GLY A 50 18.96 -18.20 -6.84
N GLY A 51 18.06 -19.18 -6.68
CA GLY A 51 17.71 -19.78 -5.40
C GLY A 51 16.84 -18.83 -4.57
N GLU A 52 15.62 -19.25 -4.25
CA GLU A 52 14.80 -18.51 -3.29
C GLU A 52 15.45 -18.55 -1.91
N LEU A 53 15.33 -17.46 -1.15
CA LEU A 53 15.55 -17.50 0.29
C LEU A 53 14.50 -18.46 0.87
N THR A 54 14.92 -19.63 1.32
CA THR A 54 13.96 -20.60 1.86
C THR A 54 13.42 -20.11 3.21
N ASP A 55 12.21 -20.52 3.58
CA ASP A 55 11.68 -20.21 4.91
C ASP A 55 12.59 -20.80 6.00
N GLU A 56 13.29 -21.90 5.71
CA GLU A 56 14.32 -22.49 6.58
C GLU A 56 15.56 -21.58 6.74
N GLU A 57 16.00 -20.87 5.69
CA GLU A 57 17.10 -19.89 5.78
C GLU A 57 16.68 -18.61 6.53
N ARG A 58 15.39 -18.28 6.51
CA ARG A 58 14.81 -17.19 7.33
C ARG A 58 14.73 -17.57 8.80
N ASP A 59 14.40 -18.82 9.11
CA ASP A 59 14.10 -19.28 10.47
C ASP A 59 15.34 -19.75 11.27
N ARG A 60 16.52 -19.83 10.64
CA ARG A 60 17.79 -20.06 11.36
C ARG A 60 18.15 -18.85 12.23
N LEU A 61 18.12 -19.08 13.54
CA LEU A 61 18.48 -18.12 14.58
C LEU A 61 19.75 -18.58 15.29
N SER A 62 20.69 -17.66 15.53
CA SER A 62 21.94 -17.89 16.27
C SER A 62 22.01 -16.88 17.42
N ILE A 63 21.07 -17.01 18.36
CA ILE A 63 20.94 -16.08 19.48
C ILE A 63 21.99 -16.41 20.53
N ALA A 64 22.92 -15.49 20.76
CA ALA A 64 23.85 -15.55 21.88
C ALA A 64 23.11 -15.18 23.17
N VAL A 65 23.31 -15.97 24.22
CA VAL A 65 22.85 -15.66 25.58
C VAL A 65 23.98 -14.91 26.28
N ASP A 66 23.63 -13.86 27.02
CA ASP A 66 24.62 -13.06 27.75
C ASP A 66 25.34 -13.90 28.82
N ALA A 67 26.63 -13.61 29.03
CA ALA A 67 27.49 -14.40 29.91
C ALA A 67 27.11 -14.34 31.40
N ASP A 68 26.26 -13.40 31.81
CA ASP A 68 25.75 -13.23 33.17
C ASP A 68 24.45 -14.02 33.42
N VAL A 69 23.90 -14.70 32.40
CA VAL A 69 22.76 -15.61 32.55
C VAL A 69 23.24 -16.94 33.14
N PRO A 70 22.68 -17.39 34.28
CA PRO A 70 23.00 -18.71 34.84
C PRO A 70 22.61 -19.84 33.88
N GLU A 71 23.35 -20.94 33.86
CA GLU A 71 23.10 -22.12 33.01
C GLU A 71 21.63 -22.59 33.06
N ALA A 72 21.02 -22.61 34.26
CA ALA A 72 19.61 -22.97 34.46
C ALA A 72 18.59 -22.01 33.81
N GLY A 73 19.01 -20.79 33.45
CA GLY A 73 18.19 -19.76 32.81
C GLY A 73 18.44 -19.61 31.31
N GLU A 74 19.47 -20.25 30.75
CA GLU A 74 19.85 -20.12 29.34
C GLU A 74 18.71 -20.53 28.40
N GLU A 75 18.02 -21.64 28.67
CA GLU A 75 16.91 -22.13 27.85
C GLU A 75 15.75 -21.12 27.81
N LEU A 76 15.42 -20.51 28.96
CA LEU A 76 14.35 -19.51 29.07
C LEU A 76 14.69 -18.25 28.27
N VAL A 77 15.92 -17.76 28.38
CA VAL A 77 16.39 -16.58 27.65
C VAL A 77 16.41 -16.87 26.16
N TYR A 78 16.97 -18.01 25.75
CA TYR A 78 16.99 -18.44 24.35
C TYR A 78 15.58 -18.51 23.76
N HIS A 79 14.61 -19.10 24.48
CA HIS A 79 13.22 -19.18 24.03
C HIS A 79 12.56 -17.81 23.92
N SER A 80 12.78 -16.92 24.89
CA SER A 80 12.21 -15.58 24.92
C SER A 80 12.75 -14.70 23.78
N MET A 81 14.06 -14.77 23.54
CA MET A 81 14.69 -14.06 22.42
C MET A 81 14.29 -14.64 21.07
N THR A 82 14.17 -15.97 20.97
CA THR A 82 13.64 -16.64 19.78
C THR A 82 12.22 -16.18 19.47
N LEU A 83 11.37 -16.07 20.49
CA LEU A 83 10.01 -15.55 20.34
C LEU A 83 10.02 -14.08 19.89
N GLY A 84 10.85 -13.23 20.51
CA GLY A 84 11.01 -11.83 20.13
C GLY A 84 11.43 -11.66 18.67
N ALA A 85 12.43 -12.44 18.24
CA ALA A 85 12.84 -12.51 16.84
C ALA A 85 11.64 -12.92 15.97
N LYS A 86 11.00 -14.06 16.25
CA LYS A 86 9.81 -14.57 15.52
C LYS A 86 8.68 -13.53 15.38
N LEU A 87 8.41 -12.76 16.44
CA LEU A 87 7.40 -11.69 16.43
C LEU A 87 7.76 -10.53 15.50
N ALA A 88 9.05 -10.18 15.36
CA ALA A 88 9.47 -9.17 14.40
C ALA A 88 9.13 -9.57 12.95
N TYR A 89 9.18 -10.87 12.63
CA TYR A 89 8.78 -11.39 11.32
C TYR A 89 7.26 -11.43 11.13
N SER A 90 6.50 -11.86 12.15
CA SER A 90 5.05 -12.08 12.04
C SER A 90 4.22 -10.80 12.14
N ASN A 91 4.75 -9.75 12.78
CA ASN A 91 4.06 -8.46 12.90
C ASN A 91 4.06 -7.64 11.60
N LEU A 92 4.82 -8.06 10.57
CA LEU A 92 4.81 -7.36 9.29
C LEU A 92 3.48 -7.57 8.57
N ALA A 93 2.84 -6.49 8.13
CA ALA A 93 1.59 -6.58 7.37
C ALA A 93 1.78 -7.44 6.11
N LYS A 94 0.86 -8.37 5.84
CA LYS A 94 0.93 -9.33 4.72
C LYS A 94 1.27 -8.67 3.36
N GLY A 95 0.65 -7.53 3.07
CA GLY A 95 0.93 -6.77 1.84
C GLY A 95 2.36 -6.18 1.78
N THR A 96 2.93 -5.81 2.94
CA THR A 96 4.32 -5.34 3.03
C THR A 96 5.31 -6.50 2.89
N ALA A 97 5.03 -7.64 3.52
CA ALA A 97 5.83 -8.86 3.36
C ALA A 97 5.89 -9.30 1.88
N GLY A 98 4.74 -9.34 1.20
CA GLY A 98 4.67 -9.65 -0.23
C GLY A 98 5.43 -8.65 -1.10
N LEU A 99 5.34 -7.35 -0.79
CA LEU A 99 6.06 -6.29 -1.51
C LEU A 99 7.58 -6.39 -1.35
N TRP A 100 8.08 -6.84 -0.19
CA TRP A 100 9.51 -6.92 0.11
C TRP A 100 10.16 -8.24 -0.29
N LYS A 101 9.39 -9.34 -0.39
CA LYS A 101 9.89 -10.66 -0.78
C LYS A 101 10.67 -10.63 -2.10
N GLY A 102 10.08 -10.05 -3.15
CA GLY A 102 10.72 -9.96 -4.47
C GLY A 102 12.07 -9.23 -4.47
N PRO A 103 12.15 -7.99 -3.92
CA PRO A 103 13.41 -7.29 -3.74
C PRO A 103 14.48 -8.09 -2.94
N GLN A 104 14.08 -8.75 -1.86
CA GLN A 104 15.00 -9.56 -1.04
C GLN A 104 15.57 -10.76 -1.82
N GLN A 105 14.71 -11.50 -2.52
CA GLN A 105 15.12 -12.63 -3.37
C GLN A 105 16.09 -12.18 -4.46
N LYS A 106 15.77 -11.08 -5.17
CA LYS A 106 16.63 -10.53 -6.23
C LYS A 106 17.97 -10.04 -5.71
N TYR A 107 18.02 -9.48 -4.50
CA TYR A 107 19.26 -9.09 -3.85
C TYR A 107 20.15 -10.29 -3.54
N ILE A 108 19.58 -11.35 -2.96
CA ILE A 108 20.31 -12.57 -2.61
C ILE A 108 20.82 -13.29 -3.87
N ALA A 109 19.94 -13.47 -4.85
CA ALA A 109 20.27 -14.07 -6.14
C ALA A 109 21.42 -13.33 -6.84
N PHE A 110 21.40 -11.99 -6.83
CA PHE A 110 22.47 -11.18 -7.39
C PHE A 110 23.83 -11.49 -6.75
N TRP A 111 23.91 -11.53 -5.41
CA TRP A 111 25.16 -11.80 -4.71
C TRP A 111 25.63 -13.25 -4.85
N ARG A 112 24.72 -14.23 -4.82
CA ARG A 112 25.05 -15.64 -5.08
C ARG A 112 25.61 -15.85 -6.49
N SER A 113 25.07 -15.16 -7.49
CA SER A 113 25.60 -15.18 -8.85
C SER A 113 27.01 -14.56 -8.93
N LEU A 114 27.27 -13.47 -8.19
CA LEU A 114 28.63 -12.91 -8.11
C LEU A 114 29.62 -13.84 -7.40
N PHE A 115 29.19 -14.58 -6.37
CA PHE A 115 30.04 -15.57 -5.72
C PHE A 115 30.35 -16.74 -6.66
N ARG A 116 29.36 -17.20 -7.45
CA ARG A 116 29.57 -18.22 -8.49
C ARG A 116 30.61 -17.82 -9.53
N LEU A 117 30.68 -16.54 -9.91
CA LEU A 117 31.71 -16.05 -10.84
C LEU A 117 33.13 -16.15 -10.29
N ARG A 118 33.29 -16.14 -8.97
CA ARG A 118 34.60 -16.29 -8.33
C ARG A 118 35.01 -17.75 -8.12
N ALA A 119 34.08 -18.69 -8.30
CA ALA A 119 34.32 -20.10 -8.07
C ALA A 119 35.01 -20.75 -9.29
N GLU A 120 36.09 -21.50 -9.03
CA GLU A 120 36.94 -22.07 -10.08
C GLU A 120 36.41 -23.40 -10.63
N ASN A 121 35.63 -24.14 -9.83
CA ASN A 121 35.08 -25.46 -10.20
C ASN A 121 33.58 -25.58 -9.85
N GLU A 122 32.92 -26.63 -10.34
CA GLU A 122 31.48 -26.83 -10.14
C GLU A 122 31.08 -27.08 -8.67
N VAL A 123 31.98 -27.65 -7.86
CA VAL A 123 31.73 -27.86 -6.42
C VAL A 123 31.68 -26.52 -5.69
N ASP A 124 32.62 -25.62 -6.00
CA ASP A 124 32.68 -24.28 -5.42
C ASP A 124 31.53 -23.40 -5.92
N LYS A 125 31.05 -23.60 -7.17
CA LYS A 125 29.85 -22.92 -7.68
C LYS A 125 28.58 -23.35 -6.94
N GLU A 126 28.45 -24.64 -6.63
CA GLU A 126 27.36 -25.18 -5.83
C GLU A 126 27.42 -24.63 -4.39
N ALA A 127 28.61 -24.58 -3.79
CA ALA A 127 28.83 -23.97 -2.48
C ALA A 127 28.50 -22.46 -2.47
N ALA A 128 28.93 -21.72 -3.50
CA ALA A 128 28.66 -20.29 -3.67
C ALA A 128 27.16 -19.98 -3.80
N SER A 129 26.38 -20.89 -4.37
CA SER A 129 24.91 -20.78 -4.48
C SER A 129 24.20 -20.92 -3.14
N LYS A 130 24.87 -21.49 -2.13
CA LYS A 130 24.36 -21.65 -0.76
C LYS A 130 24.98 -20.66 0.21
N LEU A 131 25.93 -19.84 -0.25
CA LEU A 131 26.61 -18.88 0.61
C LEU A 131 25.62 -17.87 1.18
N GLU A 132 25.78 -17.58 2.47
CA GLU A 132 24.96 -16.60 3.15
C GLU A 132 25.25 -15.18 2.64
N VAL A 133 24.19 -14.44 2.33
CA VAL A 133 24.29 -13.06 1.84
C VAL A 133 23.89 -12.09 2.94
N LEU A 134 24.86 -11.61 3.71
CA LEU A 134 24.63 -10.53 4.68
C LEU A 134 24.25 -9.22 3.98
N ALA A 135 23.29 -8.49 4.55
CA ALA A 135 22.85 -7.18 4.12
C ALA A 135 23.78 -6.09 4.66
N THR A 136 24.53 -5.42 3.78
CA THR A 136 25.46 -4.34 4.14
C THR A 136 25.23 -3.12 3.24
N GLU A 137 25.68 -1.94 3.66
CA GLU A 137 25.56 -0.72 2.84
C GLU A 137 26.22 -0.87 1.46
N GLN A 138 27.45 -1.39 1.41
CA GLN A 138 28.16 -1.65 0.17
C GLN A 138 27.34 -2.55 -0.75
N LYS A 139 26.85 -3.68 -0.22
CA LYS A 139 26.13 -4.65 -1.04
C LYS A 139 24.78 -4.10 -1.52
N LEU A 140 24.09 -3.30 -0.70
CA LEU A 140 22.86 -2.63 -1.06
C LEU A 140 23.08 -1.67 -2.24
N ILE A 141 24.07 -0.78 -2.16
CA ILE A 141 24.30 0.24 -3.19
C ILE A 141 24.73 -0.41 -4.51
N THR A 142 25.64 -1.39 -4.44
CA THR A 142 26.07 -2.12 -5.64
C THR A 142 24.89 -2.83 -6.31
N TRP A 143 24.02 -3.48 -5.53
CA TRP A 143 22.82 -4.12 -6.09
C TRP A 143 21.82 -3.10 -6.67
N LEU A 144 21.59 -1.97 -5.99
CA LEU A 144 20.72 -0.91 -6.51
C LEU A 144 21.23 -0.35 -7.83
N ASN A 145 22.53 -0.09 -7.94
CA ASN A 145 23.12 0.48 -9.14
C ASN A 145 23.21 -0.56 -10.28
N CYS A 146 23.84 -1.70 -10.00
CA CYS A 146 24.25 -2.67 -11.02
C CYS A 146 23.18 -3.72 -11.37
N SER A 147 22.10 -3.82 -10.57
CA SER A 147 20.98 -4.72 -10.87
C SER A 147 19.68 -3.95 -11.02
N VAL A 148 19.27 -3.16 -10.01
CA VAL A 148 17.96 -2.51 -10.02
C VAL A 148 17.87 -1.42 -11.09
N LEU A 149 18.78 -0.44 -11.04
CA LEU A 149 18.81 0.67 -12.01
C LEU A 149 19.41 0.26 -13.36
N PHE A 150 20.31 -0.72 -13.38
CA PHE A 150 20.79 -1.32 -14.62
C PHE A 150 19.63 -1.90 -15.44
N ARG A 151 18.72 -2.64 -14.80
CA ARG A 151 17.53 -3.23 -15.45
C ARG A 151 16.46 -2.21 -15.79
N ASN A 152 16.19 -1.31 -14.86
CA ASN A 152 15.17 -0.29 -15.03
C ASN A 152 15.74 1.11 -14.73
N PRO A 153 16.39 1.75 -15.71
CA PRO A 153 16.95 3.08 -15.54
C PRO A 153 15.86 4.16 -15.38
N THR A 154 14.58 3.87 -15.64
CA THR A 154 13.47 4.81 -15.43
C THR A 154 12.80 4.67 -14.07
N LEU A 155 13.31 3.77 -13.21
CA LEU A 155 12.73 3.51 -11.90
C LEU A 155 12.75 4.78 -11.03
N GLY A 156 11.57 5.10 -10.49
CA GLY A 156 11.36 6.29 -9.65
C GLY A 156 11.83 6.11 -8.20
N TYR A 157 11.97 7.25 -7.52
CA TYR A 157 12.48 7.35 -6.15
C TYR A 157 11.78 6.45 -5.13
N GLU A 158 10.43 6.42 -5.11
CA GLU A 158 9.69 5.62 -4.11
C GLU A 158 9.89 4.11 -4.30
N SER A 159 10.08 3.65 -5.54
CA SER A 159 10.38 2.26 -5.84
C SER A 159 11.78 1.88 -5.34
N ILE A 160 12.77 2.75 -5.57
CA ILE A 160 14.14 2.55 -5.05
C ILE A 160 14.14 2.54 -3.53
N ARG A 161 13.39 3.46 -2.90
CA ARG A 161 13.23 3.49 -1.44
C ARG A 161 12.54 2.24 -0.89
N THR A 162 11.63 1.63 -1.66
CA THR A 162 11.00 0.36 -1.31
C THR A 162 12.02 -0.78 -1.31
N CYS A 163 12.92 -0.82 -2.29
CA CYS A 163 14.06 -1.75 -2.29
C CYS A 163 14.94 -1.57 -1.05
N VAL A 164 15.31 -0.33 -0.69
CA VAL A 164 16.08 -0.05 0.54
C VAL A 164 15.37 -0.55 1.79
N LYS A 165 14.06 -0.30 1.92
CA LYS A 165 13.27 -0.80 3.07
C LYS A 165 13.25 -2.32 3.14
N ALA A 166 13.12 -3.00 2.00
CA ALA A 166 13.13 -4.46 1.94
C ALA A 166 14.48 -5.04 2.40
N ILE A 167 15.60 -4.41 2.01
CA ILE A 167 16.94 -4.85 2.44
C ILE A 167 17.24 -4.46 3.89
N ASN A 168 16.74 -3.32 4.38
CA ASN A 168 16.80 -2.99 5.81
C ASN A 168 16.03 -3.99 6.65
N ASN A 169 14.88 -4.48 6.16
CA ASN A 169 14.16 -5.55 6.83
C ASN A 169 14.95 -6.87 6.79
N LEU A 170 15.58 -7.23 5.66
CA LEU A 170 16.48 -8.40 5.62
C LEU A 170 17.65 -8.26 6.61
N TRP A 171 18.24 -7.07 6.72
CA TRP A 171 19.25 -6.77 7.72
C TRP A 171 18.71 -6.94 9.15
N GLU A 172 17.53 -6.41 9.45
CA GLU A 172 16.90 -6.53 10.77
C GLU A 172 16.71 -7.99 11.17
N GLN A 173 16.29 -8.83 10.21
CA GLN A 173 16.19 -10.28 10.39
C GLN A 173 17.54 -10.91 10.72
N GLN A 174 18.59 -10.60 9.95
CA GLN A 174 19.94 -11.13 10.17
C GLN A 174 20.56 -10.63 11.48
N HIS A 175 20.30 -9.37 11.84
CA HIS A 175 20.80 -8.74 13.05
C HIS A 175 20.14 -9.35 14.30
N LEU A 176 18.81 -9.49 14.30
CA LEU A 176 18.07 -10.16 15.37
C LEU A 176 18.45 -11.65 15.52
N ALA A 177 18.88 -12.27 14.42
CA ALA A 177 19.38 -13.64 14.42
C ALA A 177 20.85 -13.76 14.89
N GLY A 178 21.53 -12.66 15.23
CA GLY A 178 22.94 -12.66 15.63
C GLY A 178 23.92 -12.92 14.49
N ARG A 179 23.49 -12.81 13.23
CA ARG A 179 24.29 -13.14 12.03
C ARG A 179 24.92 -11.92 11.36
N ASN A 180 24.49 -10.71 11.70
CA ASN A 180 24.93 -9.49 11.03
C ASN A 180 25.13 -8.33 12.01
N ASP A 181 26.40 -8.00 12.27
CA ASP A 181 26.80 -6.90 13.17
C ASP A 181 27.06 -5.58 12.43
N HIS A 182 26.87 -5.55 11.11
CA HIS A 182 27.03 -4.32 10.35
C HIS A 182 25.94 -3.31 10.70
N GLN A 183 26.25 -2.02 10.53
CA GLN A 183 25.24 -0.96 10.62
C GLN A 183 24.12 -1.17 9.58
N GLN A 184 22.89 -0.80 9.94
CA GLN A 184 21.74 -0.89 9.03
C GLN A 184 22.05 -0.24 7.66
N PRO A 185 21.97 -0.99 6.54
CA PRO A 185 22.44 -0.55 5.23
C PRO A 185 21.88 0.79 4.75
N GLY A 186 20.57 1.01 4.93
CA GLY A 186 19.89 2.22 4.50
C GLY A 186 20.15 3.45 5.38
N SER A 187 20.75 3.29 6.55
CA SER A 187 21.12 4.39 7.46
C SER A 187 22.52 4.95 7.20
N GLY A 188 23.31 4.26 6.36
CA GLY A 188 24.67 4.68 6.03
C GLY A 188 24.73 5.94 5.16
N LYS A 189 25.92 6.57 5.16
CA LYS A 189 26.15 7.85 4.47
C LYS A 189 26.11 7.71 2.95
N LEU A 190 26.63 6.61 2.40
CA LEU A 190 26.66 6.37 0.97
C LEU A 190 25.24 6.11 0.44
N CYS A 191 24.43 5.32 1.15
CA CYS A 191 23.04 5.07 0.77
C CYS A 191 22.23 6.36 0.82
N SER A 192 22.46 7.18 1.86
CA SER A 192 21.84 8.51 1.98
C SER A 192 22.18 9.42 0.79
N GLN A 193 23.43 9.45 0.33
CA GLN A 193 23.83 10.22 -0.85
C GLN A 193 23.24 9.66 -2.15
N PHE A 194 23.23 8.33 -2.31
CA PHE A 194 22.60 7.66 -3.45
C PHE A 194 21.12 8.05 -3.58
N ILE A 195 20.37 7.95 -2.49
CA ILE A 195 18.95 8.29 -2.45
C ILE A 195 18.72 9.79 -2.65
N ARG A 196 19.62 10.65 -2.14
CA ARG A 196 19.60 12.10 -2.39
C ARG A 196 19.81 12.43 -3.86
N ALA A 197 20.77 11.79 -4.54
CA ALA A 197 21.04 12.00 -5.95
C ALA A 197 19.80 11.66 -6.81
N VAL A 198 19.19 10.51 -6.56
CA VAL A 198 17.92 10.11 -7.19
C VAL A 198 16.82 11.16 -6.94
N LYS A 199 16.70 11.67 -5.71
CA LYS A 199 15.67 12.64 -5.34
C LYS A 199 15.85 13.98 -6.05
N LEU A 200 17.07 14.50 -6.11
CA LEU A 200 17.37 15.79 -6.74
C LEU A 200 17.11 15.76 -8.26
N ASN A 201 17.25 14.60 -8.89
CA ASN A 201 17.11 14.42 -10.33
C ASN A 201 15.71 13.95 -10.78
N GLN A 202 14.71 13.93 -9.89
CA GLN A 202 13.35 13.47 -10.23
C GLN A 202 12.69 14.29 -11.35
N ALA A 203 12.90 15.61 -11.35
CA ALA A 203 12.31 16.48 -12.37
C ALA A 203 12.85 16.18 -13.77
N GLU A 204 14.15 15.89 -13.87
CA GLU A 204 14.77 15.55 -15.15
C GLU A 204 14.40 14.13 -15.58
N LEU A 205 14.37 13.18 -14.65
CA LEU A 205 13.86 11.84 -14.92
C LEU A 205 12.41 11.88 -15.42
N ALA A 206 11.56 12.70 -14.82
CA ALA A 206 10.17 12.87 -15.24
C ALA A 206 10.05 13.44 -16.67
N ARG A 207 10.95 14.36 -17.07
CA ARG A 207 11.06 14.84 -18.45
C ARG A 207 11.48 13.73 -19.41
N LEU A 208 12.50 12.95 -19.05
CA LEU A 208 12.98 11.83 -19.86
C LEU A 208 11.91 10.76 -20.07
N THR A 209 11.11 10.48 -19.04
CA THR A 209 10.07 9.44 -19.09
C THR A 209 8.70 9.96 -19.53
N ASN A 210 8.58 11.24 -19.90
CA ASN A 210 7.31 11.90 -20.21
C ASN A 210 6.23 11.64 -19.16
N ILE A 211 6.60 11.67 -17.86
CA ILE A 211 5.62 11.55 -16.78
C ILE A 211 4.70 12.76 -16.83
N ASP A 212 3.40 12.49 -16.79
CA ASP A 212 2.37 13.52 -16.81
C ASP A 212 2.58 14.54 -15.68
N LYS A 213 2.71 15.81 -16.07
CA LYS A 213 2.87 16.95 -15.17
C LYS A 213 1.62 17.21 -14.34
N PHE A 214 0.46 16.69 -14.72
CA PHE A 214 -0.79 16.81 -13.96
C PHE A 214 -0.82 15.92 -12.72
N ARG A 215 0.08 14.94 -12.59
CA ARG A 215 0.17 14.10 -11.38
C ARG A 215 0.47 14.95 -10.13
N ASN A 216 -0.27 14.71 -9.05
CA ASN A 216 -0.25 15.45 -7.80
C ASN A 216 -0.51 16.96 -7.95
N THR A 217 -1.19 17.38 -9.01
CA THR A 217 -1.61 18.78 -9.19
C THR A 217 -3.05 19.01 -8.73
N LEU A 218 -3.53 20.25 -8.82
CA LEU A 218 -4.93 20.62 -8.59
C LEU A 218 -5.91 19.92 -9.55
N ARG A 219 -5.43 19.31 -10.64
CA ARG A 219 -6.24 18.55 -11.61
C ARG A 219 -6.09 17.04 -11.46
N ASP A 220 -5.33 16.54 -10.49
CA ASP A 220 -5.22 15.10 -10.21
C ASP A 220 -6.41 14.62 -9.38
N GLY A 221 -7.31 13.88 -10.02
CA GLY A 221 -8.59 13.46 -9.45
C GLY A 221 -9.75 14.28 -10.00
N TYR A 222 -10.63 14.72 -9.11
CA TYR A 222 -11.90 15.35 -9.46
C TYR A 222 -12.08 16.68 -8.73
N ASP A 223 -12.78 17.61 -9.39
CA ASP A 223 -13.29 18.84 -8.79
C ASP A 223 -14.73 18.61 -8.26
N GLU A 224 -15.39 19.67 -7.78
CA GLU A 224 -16.75 19.59 -7.23
C GLU A 224 -17.77 19.02 -8.23
N THR A 225 -17.67 19.45 -9.49
CA THR A 225 -18.53 18.95 -10.57
C THR A 225 -18.26 17.46 -10.81
N GLY A 226 -16.99 17.07 -10.97
CA GLY A 226 -16.61 15.68 -11.16
C GLY A 226 -17.00 14.79 -9.97
N PHE A 227 -16.91 15.29 -8.74
CA PHE A 227 -17.37 14.59 -7.54
C PHE A 227 -18.86 14.26 -7.60
N ALA A 228 -19.67 15.25 -7.95
CA ALA A 228 -21.11 15.08 -8.11
C ALA A 228 -21.45 14.17 -9.29
N ASP A 229 -20.77 14.33 -10.42
CA ASP A 229 -20.98 13.51 -11.63
C ASP A 229 -20.70 12.04 -11.39
N VAL A 230 -19.63 11.70 -10.65
CA VAL A 230 -19.35 10.29 -10.27
C VAL A 230 -20.47 9.73 -9.41
N SER A 231 -20.97 10.51 -8.46
CA SER A 231 -22.09 10.10 -7.60
C SER A 231 -23.38 9.85 -8.40
N ARG A 232 -23.71 10.76 -9.33
CA ARG A 232 -24.86 10.62 -10.25
C ARG A 232 -24.67 9.47 -11.21
N TRP A 233 -23.45 9.24 -11.69
CA TRP A 233 -23.15 8.10 -12.56
C TRP A 233 -23.50 6.79 -11.85
N PHE A 234 -23.09 6.61 -10.59
CA PHE A 234 -23.48 5.42 -9.84
C PHE A 234 -25.00 5.33 -9.62
N LEU A 235 -25.70 6.44 -9.36
CA LEU A 235 -27.16 6.45 -9.23
C LEU A 235 -27.85 6.03 -10.53
N ALA A 236 -27.38 6.50 -11.68
CA ALA A 236 -27.93 6.13 -12.98
C ALA A 236 -27.68 4.65 -13.33
N HIS A 237 -26.59 4.07 -12.84
CA HIS A 237 -26.20 2.68 -13.09
C HIS A 237 -26.73 1.70 -12.05
N SER A 238 -27.51 2.16 -11.06
CA SER A 238 -28.13 1.24 -10.12
C SER A 238 -29.05 0.27 -10.87
N SER A 239 -29.87 0.67 -11.83
CA SER A 239 -30.79 -0.26 -12.53
C SER A 239 -30.15 -1.44 -13.29
N VAL A 240 -28.85 -1.39 -13.61
CA VAL A 240 -28.12 -2.47 -14.32
C VAL A 240 -27.26 -3.30 -13.36
N SER A 241 -26.97 -2.81 -12.16
CA SER A 241 -26.09 -3.40 -11.15
C SER A 241 -26.49 -2.96 -9.74
N GLU A 242 -27.78 -3.12 -9.40
CA GLU A 242 -28.48 -2.41 -8.31
C GLU A 242 -27.75 -2.43 -6.98
N PHE A 243 -27.06 -3.52 -6.68
CA PHE A 243 -26.27 -3.61 -5.48
C PHE A 243 -24.86 -3.03 -5.59
N LEU A 244 -24.12 -3.34 -6.65
CA LEU A 244 -22.71 -2.96 -6.75
C LEU A 244 -22.54 -1.46 -6.94
N ALA A 245 -23.36 -0.83 -7.78
CA ALA A 245 -23.32 0.61 -7.99
C ALA A 245 -23.70 1.38 -6.71
N VAL A 246 -24.68 0.89 -5.95
CA VAL A 246 -25.08 1.48 -4.66
C VAL A 246 -23.98 1.34 -3.60
N ARG A 247 -23.37 0.15 -3.50
CA ARG A 247 -22.22 -0.11 -2.61
C ARG A 247 -21.03 0.79 -2.95
N ASP A 248 -20.68 0.88 -4.23
CA ASP A 248 -19.49 1.62 -4.67
C ASP A 248 -19.71 3.13 -4.62
N ARG A 249 -20.95 3.61 -4.80
CA ARG A 249 -21.34 5.00 -4.49
C ARG A 249 -21.12 5.34 -3.03
N PHE A 250 -21.62 4.51 -2.11
CA PHE A 250 -21.36 4.68 -0.69
C PHE A 250 -19.85 4.70 -0.42
N SER A 251 -19.13 3.73 -0.99
CA SER A 251 -17.67 3.61 -0.83
C SER A 251 -16.94 4.89 -1.27
N PHE A 252 -17.30 5.45 -2.43
CA PHE A 252 -16.73 6.68 -2.96
C PHE A 252 -17.00 7.88 -2.05
N LEU A 253 -18.28 8.14 -1.73
CA LEU A 253 -18.69 9.29 -0.93
C LEU A 253 -18.18 9.22 0.50
N TRP A 254 -18.22 8.04 1.12
CA TRP A 254 -17.72 7.83 2.48
C TRP A 254 -16.23 8.13 2.55
N GLN A 255 -15.43 7.54 1.65
CA GLN A 255 -13.99 7.77 1.62
C GLN A 255 -13.64 9.24 1.36
N HIS A 256 -14.43 9.96 0.56
CA HIS A 256 -14.22 11.40 0.39
C HIS A 256 -14.47 12.15 1.71
N ALA A 257 -15.64 11.92 2.32
CA ALA A 257 -16.06 12.60 3.54
C ALA A 257 -15.10 12.37 4.71
N ILE A 258 -14.53 11.16 4.84
CA ILE A 258 -13.56 10.83 5.88
C ILE A 258 -12.10 10.95 5.42
N MET A 259 -11.81 11.43 4.21
CA MET A 259 -10.46 11.40 3.60
C MET A 259 -9.81 10.00 3.68
N GLY A 260 -10.60 8.93 3.58
CA GLY A 260 -10.21 7.54 3.84
C GLY A 260 -9.45 6.89 2.70
N ARG A 261 -8.80 5.76 2.98
CA ARG A 261 -8.26 4.88 1.93
C ARG A 261 -9.24 3.75 1.67
N SER A 262 -9.34 3.32 0.42
CA SER A 262 -10.29 2.27 0.05
C SER A 262 -9.99 0.93 0.70
N GLU A 263 -8.70 0.62 0.88
CA GLU A 263 -8.22 -0.58 1.55
C GLU A 263 -8.72 -0.64 3.00
N ASP A 264 -8.64 0.48 3.72
CA ASP A 264 -9.10 0.55 5.10
C ASP A 264 -10.64 0.36 5.19
N LEU A 265 -11.39 0.83 4.18
CA LEU A 265 -12.85 0.67 4.12
C LEU A 265 -13.27 -0.77 3.79
N ARG A 266 -12.55 -1.46 2.89
CA ARG A 266 -12.84 -2.87 2.56
C ARG A 266 -12.69 -3.76 3.80
N GLU A 267 -11.69 -3.52 4.63
CA GLU A 267 -11.49 -4.34 5.83
C GLU A 267 -12.52 -4.08 6.94
N ARG A 268 -13.36 -3.03 6.82
CA ARG A 268 -14.32 -2.63 7.87
C ARG A 268 -15.38 -3.68 8.13
N GLU A 269 -15.77 -3.73 9.40
CA GLU A 269 -16.93 -4.46 9.88
C GLU A 269 -18.09 -3.50 10.15
N LEU A 270 -19.33 -4.00 10.13
CA LEU A 270 -20.51 -3.21 10.49
C LEU A 270 -20.41 -2.65 11.92
N SER A 271 -19.79 -3.43 12.82
CA SER A 271 -19.55 -3.10 14.23
C SER A 271 -18.60 -1.94 14.45
N ASP A 272 -17.82 -1.54 13.43
CA ASP A 272 -16.92 -0.39 13.51
C ASP A 272 -17.67 0.96 13.51
N PHE A 273 -18.98 0.96 13.21
CA PHE A 273 -19.78 2.16 12.99
C PHE A 273 -20.72 2.47 14.17
N TYR A 274 -20.82 3.75 14.53
CA TYR A 274 -21.77 4.23 15.52
C TYR A 274 -22.18 5.69 15.23
N CYS A 275 -23.28 6.13 15.83
CA CYS A 275 -23.74 7.52 15.73
C CYS A 275 -23.18 8.35 16.89
N ALA A 276 -22.84 9.61 16.62
CA ALA A 276 -22.44 10.58 17.64
C ALA A 276 -23.02 11.97 17.32
N GLU A 277 -23.42 12.70 18.37
CA GLU A 277 -23.79 14.10 18.22
C GLU A 277 -22.55 14.96 17.99
N LEU A 278 -22.61 15.86 17.01
CA LEU A 278 -21.54 16.80 16.75
C LEU A 278 -21.56 17.91 17.81
N PRO A 279 -20.41 18.22 18.44
CA PRO A 279 -20.33 19.35 19.34
C PRO A 279 -20.66 20.66 18.60
N HIS A 280 -21.20 21.63 19.33
CA HIS A 280 -21.56 22.95 18.80
C HIS A 280 -22.56 22.92 17.63
N SER A 281 -23.45 21.93 17.58
CA SER A 281 -24.59 21.87 16.64
C SER A 281 -25.88 22.42 17.27
N LYS A 282 -25.91 23.70 17.64
CA LYS A 282 -27.13 24.36 18.13
C LYS A 282 -27.66 25.34 17.06
N PRO A 283 -29.00 25.55 16.95
CA PRO A 283 -30.06 25.05 17.81
C PRO A 283 -30.48 23.58 17.56
N HIS A 284 -30.17 23.02 16.38
CA HIS A 284 -30.53 21.64 16.03
C HIS A 284 -29.34 20.68 16.12
N VAL A 285 -29.52 19.61 16.90
CA VAL A 285 -28.54 18.52 17.03
C VAL A 285 -28.20 17.96 15.65
N ALA A 286 -26.90 17.95 15.33
CA ALA A 286 -26.38 17.31 14.13
C ALA A 286 -25.77 15.97 14.51
N VAL A 287 -26.33 14.89 13.96
CA VAL A 287 -25.80 13.52 14.15
C VAL A 287 -24.81 13.22 13.03
N ALA A 288 -23.64 12.73 13.41
CA ALA A 288 -22.64 12.18 12.51
C ALA A 288 -22.54 10.67 12.66
N ILE A 289 -22.13 10.01 11.59
CA ILE A 289 -21.71 8.60 11.60
C ILE A 289 -20.21 8.58 11.80
N VAL A 290 -19.76 7.76 12.74
CA VAL A 290 -18.35 7.56 13.08
C VAL A 290 -17.97 6.13 12.78
N SER A 291 -16.88 5.93 12.03
CA SER A 291 -16.21 4.65 11.91
C SER A 291 -14.93 4.66 12.75
N THR A 292 -14.81 3.74 13.71
CA THR A 292 -13.56 3.56 14.47
C THR A 292 -12.72 2.47 13.82
N GLN A 293 -11.43 2.75 13.66
CA GLN A 293 -10.45 1.77 13.21
C GLN A 293 -9.33 1.61 14.23
N LEU A 294 -9.16 0.39 14.72
CA LEU A 294 -8.01 0.02 15.54
C LEU A 294 -6.83 -0.43 14.67
N LYS A 295 -7.07 -0.74 13.39
CA LYS A 295 -6.03 -1.17 12.46
C LYS A 295 -6.24 -0.50 11.11
N SER A 296 -5.17 0.08 10.57
CA SER A 296 -5.10 0.66 9.23
C SER A 296 -3.68 0.51 8.70
N LYS A 297 -3.47 0.74 7.40
CA LYS A 297 -2.14 0.61 6.78
C LYS A 297 -1.05 1.48 7.46
N SER A 298 -1.43 2.64 7.98
CA SER A 298 -0.51 3.58 8.64
C SER A 298 -0.49 3.45 10.17
N ASN A 299 -1.45 2.73 10.75
CA ASN A 299 -1.62 2.62 12.19
C ASN A 299 -1.01 1.30 12.70
N ARG A 300 0.26 1.38 13.12
CA ARG A 300 1.05 0.24 13.57
C ARG A 300 0.87 -0.10 15.05
N ASP A 301 0.36 0.84 15.85
CA ASP A 301 0.29 0.70 17.31
C ASP A 301 -1.14 0.47 17.82
N ALA A 302 -2.02 -0.02 16.95
CA ALA A 302 -3.42 -0.29 17.24
C ALA A 302 -4.23 0.90 17.79
N ARG A 303 -3.87 2.13 17.40
CA ARG A 303 -4.44 3.38 17.92
C ARG A 303 -5.89 3.55 17.43
N PRO A 304 -6.85 4.01 18.24
CA PRO A 304 -8.19 4.30 17.73
C PRO A 304 -8.19 5.51 16.79
N GLU A 305 -8.21 5.26 15.49
CA GLU A 305 -8.40 6.29 14.46
C GLU A 305 -9.90 6.38 14.12
N ARG A 306 -10.45 7.60 13.98
CA ARG A 306 -11.88 7.80 13.72
C ARG A 306 -12.08 8.52 12.40
N GLY A 307 -12.90 7.94 11.52
CA GLY A 307 -13.47 8.62 10.36
C GLY A 307 -14.86 9.13 10.72
N VAL A 308 -15.14 10.41 10.46
CA VAL A 308 -16.42 11.03 10.85
C VAL A 308 -17.05 11.68 9.63
N ALA A 309 -18.31 11.38 9.36
CA ALA A 309 -19.08 11.98 8.29
C ALA A 309 -20.45 12.44 8.80
N ALA A 310 -20.88 13.63 8.38
CA ALA A 310 -22.20 14.16 8.68
C ALA A 310 -23.07 14.18 7.41
N ARG A 311 -24.37 14.46 7.58
CA ARG A 311 -25.27 14.62 6.44
C ARG A 311 -24.84 15.82 5.61
N HIS A 312 -24.66 15.60 4.32
CA HIS A 312 -24.35 16.66 3.37
C HIS A 312 -25.62 17.48 3.05
N ARG A 313 -25.46 18.78 2.80
CA ARG A 313 -26.55 19.68 2.39
C ARG A 313 -27.19 19.25 1.08
N ASP A 314 -26.37 18.89 0.10
CA ASP A 314 -26.79 18.25 -1.16
C ASP A 314 -26.93 16.73 -0.97
N VAL A 315 -28.13 16.22 -1.25
CA VAL A 315 -28.50 14.81 -1.12
C VAL A 315 -27.78 13.91 -2.13
N GLU A 316 -27.41 14.45 -3.30
CA GLU A 316 -26.78 13.67 -4.37
C GLU A 316 -25.34 13.27 -4.02
N VAL A 317 -24.69 13.97 -3.11
CA VAL A 317 -23.32 13.68 -2.65
C VAL A 317 -23.25 13.37 -1.15
N CYS A 318 -24.40 13.12 -0.52
CA CYS A 318 -24.49 12.80 0.90
C CYS A 318 -23.97 11.40 1.21
N SER A 319 -22.80 11.31 1.86
CA SER A 319 -22.19 10.04 2.28
C SER A 319 -23.05 9.27 3.30
N VAL A 320 -23.68 9.97 4.24
CA VAL A 320 -24.62 9.36 5.21
C VAL A 320 -25.88 8.84 4.51
N GLY A 321 -26.42 9.59 3.54
CA GLY A 321 -27.56 9.15 2.73
C GLY A 321 -27.22 7.93 1.88
N ALA A 322 -26.03 7.92 1.26
CA ALA A 322 -25.53 6.77 0.52
C ALA A 322 -25.30 5.55 1.41
N PHE A 323 -24.83 5.75 2.64
CA PHE A 323 -24.68 4.67 3.63
C PHE A 323 -26.03 4.04 3.99
N ALA A 324 -27.03 4.87 4.31
CA ALA A 324 -28.38 4.40 4.60
C ALA A 324 -28.99 3.65 3.40
N MET A 325 -28.84 4.20 2.19
CA MET A 325 -29.31 3.56 0.96
C MET A 325 -28.63 2.20 0.74
N TYR A 326 -27.31 2.11 0.95
CA TYR A 326 -26.58 0.85 0.86
C TYR A 326 -27.06 -0.21 1.86
N LEU A 327 -27.24 0.16 3.14
CA LEU A 327 -27.76 -0.78 4.14
C LEU A 327 -29.21 -1.22 3.85
N PHE A 328 -30.04 -0.30 3.35
CA PHE A 328 -31.41 -0.62 2.91
C PHE A 328 -31.40 -1.61 1.75
N PHE A 329 -30.58 -1.38 0.72
CA PHE A 329 -30.45 -2.33 -0.39
C PHE A 329 -29.97 -3.69 0.09
N ARG A 330 -28.97 -3.69 0.98
CA ARG A 330 -28.38 -4.91 1.53
C ARG A 330 -29.40 -5.77 2.30
N PHE A 331 -30.06 -5.21 3.31
CA PHE A 331 -30.90 -5.99 4.22
C PHE A 331 -32.36 -6.08 3.79
N HIS A 332 -32.88 -5.06 3.11
CA HIS A 332 -34.29 -5.03 2.71
C HIS A 332 -34.49 -5.49 1.28
N VAL A 333 -33.81 -4.87 0.31
CA VAL A 333 -34.03 -5.17 -1.12
C VAL A 333 -33.49 -6.54 -1.50
N LEU A 334 -32.25 -6.86 -1.09
CA LEU A 334 -31.64 -8.17 -1.34
C LEU A 334 -32.03 -9.23 -0.32
N SER A 335 -32.85 -8.87 0.68
CA SER A 335 -33.29 -9.79 1.74
C SER A 335 -32.14 -10.51 2.46
N GLU A 336 -30.97 -9.86 2.60
CA GLU A 336 -29.93 -10.38 3.48
C GLU A 336 -30.49 -10.45 4.91
N PRO A 337 -30.29 -11.57 5.64
CA PRO A 337 -30.72 -11.66 7.02
C PRO A 337 -30.19 -10.50 7.86
N VAL A 338 -31.08 -9.84 8.59
CA VAL A 338 -30.68 -8.81 9.54
C VAL A 338 -29.71 -9.43 10.56
N PRO A 339 -28.61 -8.74 10.91
CA PRO A 339 -27.65 -9.28 11.87
C PRO A 339 -28.32 -9.65 13.19
N ASP A 340 -27.92 -10.80 13.73
CA ASP A 340 -28.34 -11.19 15.08
C ASP A 340 -27.60 -10.32 16.11
N PHE A 341 -28.34 -9.39 16.71
CA PHE A 341 -27.82 -8.47 17.73
C PHE A 341 -27.84 -9.05 19.15
N SER A 342 -28.22 -10.32 19.33
CA SER A 342 -28.27 -10.96 20.66
C SER A 342 -26.88 -11.18 21.28
N SER A 343 -25.84 -11.37 20.45
CA SER A 343 -24.45 -11.53 20.89
C SER A 343 -23.50 -10.79 19.97
N ARG A 344 -22.42 -10.23 20.53
CA ARG A 344 -21.36 -9.58 19.75
C ARG A 344 -20.72 -10.55 18.75
N ASP A 345 -20.53 -11.81 19.14
CA ASP A 345 -19.91 -12.82 18.28
C ASP A 345 -20.74 -13.12 17.02
N SER A 346 -22.07 -12.93 17.10
CA SER A 346 -22.99 -13.19 15.98
C SER A 346 -22.88 -12.17 14.84
N TRP A 347 -22.44 -10.93 15.13
CA TRP A 347 -22.48 -9.85 14.12
C TRP A 347 -21.22 -9.00 14.00
N TYR A 348 -20.30 -9.02 14.98
CA TYR A 348 -19.12 -8.15 14.95
C TYR A 348 -18.22 -8.41 13.74
N ARG A 349 -18.19 -9.63 13.21
CA ARG A 349 -17.34 -10.02 12.06
C ARG A 349 -18.02 -9.81 10.70
N ILE A 350 -19.24 -9.29 10.67
CA ILE A 350 -19.93 -9.02 9.42
C ILE A 350 -19.24 -7.83 8.74
N LYS A 351 -18.73 -8.06 7.53
CA LYS A 351 -18.06 -7.04 6.73
C LYS A 351 -19.05 -6.00 6.24
N LEU A 352 -18.58 -4.76 6.18
CA LEU A 352 -19.36 -3.63 5.71
C LEU A 352 -19.60 -3.73 4.20
N LEU A 353 -18.53 -3.82 3.41
CA LEU A 353 -18.57 -3.93 1.96
C LEU A 353 -18.53 -5.40 1.55
N ILE A 354 -19.64 -5.92 1.05
CA ILE A 354 -19.74 -7.32 0.62
C ILE A 354 -20.03 -7.39 -0.89
N ASP A 355 -19.85 -8.58 -1.45
CA ASP A 355 -20.39 -8.93 -2.75
C ASP A 355 -21.58 -9.88 -2.55
N HIS A 356 -22.70 -9.59 -3.21
CA HIS A 356 -23.89 -10.45 -3.22
C HIS A 356 -23.91 -11.37 -4.46
N GLU A 357 -23.04 -11.14 -5.44
CA GLU A 357 -22.96 -12.00 -6.62
C GLU A 357 -22.11 -13.25 -6.35
N THR A 358 -22.71 -14.44 -6.52
CA THR A 358 -21.95 -15.67 -6.80
C THR A 358 -21.31 -15.54 -8.17
N HIS A 359 -19.99 -15.39 -8.24
CA HIS A 359 -19.27 -15.36 -9.51
C HIS A 359 -19.38 -16.71 -10.25
N ASP A 360 -20.37 -16.86 -11.13
CA ASP A 360 -20.15 -17.55 -12.41
C ASP A 360 -19.36 -16.59 -13.30
N SER A 361 -18.06 -16.48 -13.02
CA SER A 361 -17.21 -15.46 -13.62
C SER A 361 -17.10 -15.63 -15.14
N LYS A 362 -17.72 -14.73 -15.91
CA LYS A 362 -17.37 -14.51 -17.33
C LYS A 362 -16.02 -13.79 -17.51
N PHE A 363 -15.36 -13.36 -16.42
CA PHE A 363 -14.06 -12.69 -16.45
C PHE A 363 -12.91 -13.68 -16.19
N LYS A 364 -12.09 -13.93 -17.23
CA LYS A 364 -10.82 -14.66 -17.12
C LYS A 364 -9.87 -13.90 -16.19
N GLY A 365 -9.61 -14.45 -14.99
CA GLY A 365 -8.54 -14.02 -14.09
C GLY A 365 -8.97 -13.64 -12.67
N SER A 366 -10.27 -13.49 -12.38
CA SER A 366 -10.73 -13.24 -11.01
C SER A 366 -10.65 -14.55 -10.22
N LYS A 367 -9.79 -14.61 -9.18
CA LYS A 367 -9.74 -15.77 -8.29
C LYS A 367 -11.07 -15.86 -7.55
N LYS A 368 -11.73 -17.03 -7.57
CA LYS A 368 -12.92 -17.32 -6.76
C LYS A 368 -12.60 -17.07 -5.29
N GLY A 369 -13.11 -15.96 -4.75
CA GLY A 369 -13.04 -15.67 -3.32
C GLY A 369 -14.15 -16.37 -2.56
N PRO A 370 -13.99 -16.58 -1.25
CA PRO A 370 -15.09 -17.03 -0.40
C PRO A 370 -16.24 -16.00 -0.41
N VAL A 371 -17.48 -16.49 -0.51
CA VAL A 371 -18.71 -15.67 -0.55
C VAL A 371 -19.44 -15.83 0.79
N GLY A 372 -19.80 -14.72 1.43
CA GLY A 372 -20.50 -14.70 2.71
C GLY A 372 -20.38 -13.36 3.43
N PRO A 373 -21.20 -13.09 4.46
CA PRO A 373 -21.27 -11.78 5.11
C PRO A 373 -19.99 -11.41 5.87
N THR A 374 -19.08 -12.36 6.08
CA THR A 374 -17.78 -12.16 6.76
C THR A 374 -16.62 -11.95 5.78
N PHE A 375 -16.88 -12.00 4.48
CA PHE A 375 -15.88 -11.79 3.43
C PHE A 375 -16.12 -10.45 2.73
N SER A 376 -15.04 -9.67 2.63
CA SER A 376 -15.08 -8.36 1.98
C SER A 376 -14.83 -8.47 0.48
N ILE A 377 -15.23 -7.44 -0.24
CA ILE A 377 -14.87 -7.25 -1.65
C ILE A 377 -13.35 -7.15 -1.83
N SER A 378 -12.87 -7.61 -2.97
CA SER A 378 -11.48 -7.47 -3.41
C SER A 378 -11.18 -6.06 -3.94
N TRP A 379 -9.88 -5.76 -4.09
CA TRP A 379 -9.45 -4.51 -4.72
C TRP A 379 -9.91 -4.43 -6.19
N ASP A 380 -9.85 -5.53 -6.94
CA ASP A 380 -10.21 -5.56 -8.36
C ASP A 380 -11.70 -5.26 -8.58
N GLN A 381 -12.56 -5.82 -7.73
CA GLN A 381 -14.01 -5.54 -7.77
C GLN A 381 -14.29 -4.05 -7.59
N GLN A 382 -13.74 -3.44 -6.54
CA GLN A 382 -13.93 -2.01 -6.27
C GLN A 382 -13.28 -1.12 -7.34
N ALA A 383 -12.09 -1.48 -7.82
CA ALA A 383 -11.36 -0.69 -8.81
C ALA A 383 -12.04 -0.71 -10.18
N THR A 384 -12.69 -1.82 -10.55
CA THR A 384 -13.31 -1.97 -11.88
C THR A 384 -14.43 -0.96 -12.11
N LEU A 385 -15.41 -0.89 -11.19
CA LEU A 385 -16.52 0.06 -11.30
C LEU A 385 -16.06 1.51 -11.14
N LEU A 386 -15.12 1.77 -10.21
CA LEU A 386 -14.58 3.12 -10.04
C LEU A 386 -13.84 3.63 -11.30
N ARG A 387 -13.13 2.75 -12.03
CA ARG A 387 -12.52 3.12 -13.33
C ARG A 387 -13.58 3.49 -14.36
N GLN A 388 -14.68 2.74 -14.44
CA GLN A 388 -15.77 3.03 -15.37
C GLN A 388 -16.40 4.38 -15.07
N ALA A 389 -16.69 4.66 -13.79
CA ALA A 389 -17.21 5.94 -13.36
C ALA A 389 -16.25 7.09 -13.71
N PHE A 390 -14.96 6.96 -13.39
CA PHE A 390 -13.97 7.99 -13.69
C PHE A 390 -13.81 8.22 -15.20
N ALA A 391 -13.79 7.15 -15.99
CA ALA A 391 -13.72 7.27 -17.46
C ALA A 391 -14.96 7.97 -18.03
N ALA A 392 -16.17 7.61 -17.56
CA ALA A 392 -17.41 8.25 -18.00
C ALA A 392 -17.50 9.73 -17.62
N CYS A 393 -16.91 10.10 -16.47
CA CYS A 393 -16.86 11.48 -15.98
C CYS A 393 -15.60 12.24 -16.43
N SER A 394 -14.78 11.68 -17.33
CA SER A 394 -13.52 12.30 -17.80
C SER A 394 -12.54 12.68 -16.66
N ILE A 395 -12.51 11.90 -15.59
CA ILE A 395 -11.63 12.07 -14.44
C ILE A 395 -10.34 11.27 -14.65
N SER A 396 -9.20 11.97 -14.54
CA SER A 396 -7.88 11.36 -14.51
C SER A 396 -7.33 11.40 -13.09
N SER A 397 -6.88 10.26 -12.55
CA SER A 397 -6.21 10.23 -11.25
C SER A 397 -4.98 9.34 -11.27
N SER A 398 -3.89 9.84 -10.69
CA SER A 398 -2.67 9.07 -10.48
C SER A 398 -2.83 7.94 -9.46
N HIS A 399 -3.86 8.01 -8.61
CA HIS A 399 -4.14 7.05 -7.57
C HIS A 399 -5.64 6.74 -7.46
N LEU A 400 -6.18 5.96 -8.40
CA LEU A 400 -7.60 5.59 -8.49
C LEU A 400 -8.29 5.40 -7.12
N THR A 401 -7.88 4.40 -6.32
CA THR A 401 -8.55 4.07 -5.06
C THR A 401 -8.12 4.92 -3.86
N HIS A 402 -7.28 5.95 -4.10
CA HIS A 402 -6.92 6.97 -3.12
C HIS A 402 -7.35 8.38 -3.55
N ALA A 403 -7.96 8.55 -4.72
CA ALA A 403 -8.42 9.84 -5.23
C ALA A 403 -9.37 10.53 -4.25
N MET A 404 -10.18 9.77 -3.53
CA MET A 404 -11.09 10.28 -2.51
C MET A 404 -10.37 10.89 -1.30
N ARG A 405 -9.21 10.32 -0.93
CA ARG A 405 -8.38 10.85 0.16
C ARG A 405 -7.79 12.21 -0.19
N SER A 406 -7.24 12.36 -1.39
CA SER A 406 -6.72 13.64 -1.86
C SER A 406 -7.84 14.64 -2.12
N GLY A 407 -8.92 14.22 -2.78
CA GLY A 407 -10.07 15.06 -3.09
C GLY A 407 -10.70 15.66 -1.83
N GLY A 408 -10.96 14.84 -0.79
CA GLY A 408 -11.49 15.35 0.47
C GLY A 408 -10.56 16.35 1.15
N ALA A 409 -9.24 16.11 1.14
CA ALA A 409 -8.27 17.06 1.70
C ALA A 409 -8.21 18.38 0.91
N GLN A 410 -8.26 18.31 -0.42
CA GLN A 410 -8.28 19.48 -1.30
C GLN A 410 -9.55 20.30 -1.10
N PHE A 411 -10.73 19.67 -0.98
CA PHE A 411 -11.99 20.35 -0.75
C PHE A 411 -12.00 21.05 0.62
N ALA A 412 -11.55 20.36 1.67
CA ALA A 412 -11.42 20.97 2.99
C ALA A 412 -10.44 22.17 2.98
N SER A 413 -9.32 22.03 2.27
CA SER A 413 -8.33 23.12 2.09
C SER A 413 -8.93 24.31 1.33
N ALA A 414 -9.66 24.07 0.23
CA ALA A 414 -10.32 25.11 -0.55
C ALA A 414 -11.42 25.82 0.26
N ALA A 415 -12.10 25.10 1.15
CA ALA A 415 -13.07 25.65 2.10
C ALA A 415 -12.42 26.37 3.30
N GLY A 416 -11.10 26.58 3.30
CA GLY A 416 -10.40 27.35 4.34
C GLY A 416 -10.16 26.60 5.65
N CYS A 417 -10.28 25.27 5.67
CA CYS A 417 -9.91 24.49 6.86
C CYS A 417 -8.41 24.61 7.15
N THR A 418 -8.06 24.72 8.42
CA THR A 418 -6.65 24.76 8.84
C THR A 418 -5.93 23.44 8.51
N GLU A 419 -4.63 23.51 8.21
CA GLU A 419 -3.82 22.30 7.94
C GLU A 419 -3.89 21.32 9.11
N ASP A 420 -3.84 21.80 10.35
CA ASP A 420 -3.94 20.96 11.55
C ASP A 420 -5.29 20.23 11.62
N ALA A 421 -6.40 20.90 11.33
CA ALA A 421 -7.72 20.25 11.29
C ALA A 421 -7.80 19.20 10.18
N ILE A 422 -7.26 19.49 8.99
CA ILE A 422 -7.17 18.54 7.87
C ILE A 422 -6.31 17.33 8.26
N ARG A 423 -5.17 17.55 8.94
CA ARG A 423 -4.28 16.48 9.40
C ARG A 423 -4.93 15.58 10.45
N LYS A 424 -5.67 16.17 11.38
CA LYS A 424 -6.44 15.44 12.39
C LYS A 424 -7.57 14.62 11.74
N HIS A 425 -8.38 15.21 10.86
CA HIS A 425 -9.46 14.50 10.13
C HIS A 425 -8.93 13.40 9.23
N GLY A 426 -7.86 13.70 8.52
CA GLY A 426 -7.15 12.78 7.64
C GLY A 426 -6.44 11.64 8.37
N ARG A 427 -6.33 11.70 9.71
CA ARG A 427 -5.51 10.80 10.55
C ARG A 427 -4.06 10.73 10.06
N TRP A 428 -3.47 11.91 9.82
CA TRP A 428 -2.06 12.07 9.48
C TRP A 428 -1.20 12.47 10.69
N CYS A 429 -1.82 12.85 11.81
CA CYS A 429 -1.12 13.14 13.07
C CYS A 429 -1.06 11.90 13.96
N GLY A 430 0.15 11.49 14.35
CA GLY A 430 0.42 10.37 15.26
C GLY A 430 1.01 10.80 16.61
N ASP A 431 0.70 12.01 17.07
CA ASP A 431 1.21 12.52 18.34
C ASP A 431 0.41 11.96 19.53
N ARG A 432 1.10 11.68 20.65
CA ARG A 432 0.53 11.15 21.90
C ARG A 432 -0.62 12.00 22.44
N LEU A 433 -0.58 13.32 22.21
CA LEU A 433 -1.66 14.23 22.58
C LEU A 433 -2.98 13.86 21.90
N MET A 434 -2.93 13.55 20.60
CA MET A 434 -4.11 13.14 19.83
C MET A 434 -4.68 11.81 20.32
N GLU A 435 -3.80 10.88 20.70
CA GLU A 435 -4.22 9.54 21.11
C GLU A 435 -4.94 9.52 22.45
N ARG A 436 -4.41 10.26 23.43
CA ARG A 436 -4.83 10.15 24.83
C ARG A 436 -5.82 11.21 25.25
N TYR A 437 -5.79 12.39 24.64
CA TYR A 437 -6.50 13.57 25.16
C TYR A 437 -7.46 14.22 24.16
N LEU A 438 -7.16 14.17 22.86
CA LEU A 438 -8.00 14.79 21.82
C LEU A 438 -8.85 13.72 21.10
N THR A 439 -9.84 13.18 21.81
CA THR A 439 -10.87 12.28 21.26
C THR A 439 -11.92 13.02 20.42
N THR A 440 -11.85 14.36 20.40
CA THR A 440 -12.83 15.25 19.77
C THR A 440 -12.75 15.22 18.25
N VAL A 441 -13.93 15.24 17.62
CA VAL A 441 -14.10 15.32 16.17
C VAL A 441 -13.62 16.68 15.62
N THR A 442 -13.05 16.68 14.41
CA THR A 442 -12.59 17.92 13.76
C THR A 442 -13.74 18.61 13.02
N LEU A 443 -14.39 19.56 13.69
CA LEU A 443 -15.62 20.18 13.16
C LEU A 443 -15.42 20.93 11.84
N GLN A 444 -14.28 21.58 11.62
CA GLN A 444 -14.00 22.37 10.41
C GLN A 444 -14.12 21.49 9.14
N PRO A 445 -13.31 20.41 8.96
CA PRO A 445 -13.45 19.52 7.82
C PRO A 445 -14.83 18.85 7.73
N ILE A 446 -15.42 18.44 8.85
CA ILE A 446 -16.75 17.80 8.84
C ILE A 446 -17.81 18.74 8.25
N ARG A 447 -17.82 20.02 8.67
CA ARG A 447 -18.77 21.03 8.15
C ARG A 447 -18.51 21.33 6.68
N ALA A 448 -17.25 21.59 6.33
CA ALA A 448 -16.86 21.89 4.95
C ALA A 448 -17.23 20.76 3.99
N LEU A 449 -16.84 19.52 4.30
CA LEU A 449 -17.14 18.34 3.48
C LEU A 449 -18.61 17.88 3.56
N SER A 450 -19.43 18.56 4.35
CA SER A 450 -20.88 18.36 4.38
C SER A 450 -21.63 19.52 3.67
N GLY A 451 -20.92 20.46 3.04
CA GLY A 451 -21.52 21.60 2.33
C GLY A 451 -21.97 22.75 3.24
N PHE A 452 -21.38 22.86 4.43
CA PHE A 452 -21.63 23.92 5.43
C PHE A 452 -20.35 24.72 5.77
N GLY A 453 -19.46 24.87 4.77
CA GLY A 453 -18.18 25.59 4.87
C GLY A 453 -18.33 27.10 4.99
#